data_AF-A0A1Q9TI57-F1
#
_entry.id   AF-A0A1Q9TI57-F1
#
_cell.length_a   1.000
_cell.length_b   1.000
_cell.length_c   1.000
_cell.angle_alpha   90.00
_cell.angle_beta   90.00
_cell.angle_gamma   90.00
#
_symmetry.space_group_name_H-M   'P 1'
#
loop_
_entity.id
_entity.type
_entity.pdbx_description
1 polymer ?
#
loop_
_entity_poly.entity_id
_entity_poly.type
_entity_poly.pdbx_seq_one_letter_code
_entity_poly.pdbx_strand_id
1 'polypeptide(L)'
;MLREDPSLAEAMSPELAEEFRALDPNSPWEASAVRQPEMAMSGGGSETSNTNPEASTEGGGRGGGGDDGAFGSGGGGDGDDDGDDGLNGDSDDIQGEPQDRGDGDAETDPDVLNSRPGDGYYLASGEFVDVGHRDISGSYIDELGNRFIDVPQSTEAADIYRRVAESPESTHDVHRNTGYDLGILNQIREHLFQREHVEVPGPPIGEVRDGRFAPVDHVALYWELAESGDINLRENRSEAEAFRRLMVHEYVESRLMEAGVPYRAHGSELWDDGVYFPSPEQHGAHDISPHEHLEDSFRVWRRYGITEPDFEIAADLSNLDDVVDIVMKFKGLK
;
A
#
# COMPACT_ATOMS: atom_id res chain seq x y z
N MET A 1 15.15 19.67 17.76
CA MET A 1 16.28 20.64 17.84
C MET A 1 16.67 21.20 16.46
N LEU A 2 15.73 21.28 15.50
CA LEU A 2 15.90 21.83 14.14
C LEU A 2 15.70 23.36 14.06
N ARG A 3 15.96 24.10 15.15
CA ARG A 3 15.67 25.55 15.22
C ARG A 3 16.89 26.48 15.23
N GLU A 4 18.12 25.96 15.14
CA GLU A 4 19.32 26.80 15.36
C GLU A 4 20.36 26.83 14.25
N ASP A 5 20.12 26.23 13.07
CA ASP A 5 21.02 26.43 11.93
C ASP A 5 20.29 26.53 10.57
N PRO A 6 19.98 27.75 10.08
CA PRO A 6 19.34 27.95 8.79
C PRO A 6 20.25 27.67 7.59
N SER A 7 21.54 27.36 7.79
CA SER A 7 22.46 27.03 6.68
C SER A 7 22.41 25.57 6.23
N LEU A 8 21.71 24.70 6.97
CA LEU A 8 21.37 23.33 6.56
C LEU A 8 19.99 23.22 5.90
N ALA A 9 19.19 24.29 5.91
CA ALA A 9 17.85 24.33 5.32
C ALA A 9 17.84 24.67 3.81
N GLU A 10 19.01 24.68 3.16
CA GLU A 10 19.12 24.85 1.69
C GLU A 10 19.01 23.51 0.93
N ALA A 11 18.58 22.42 1.61
CA ALA A 11 18.60 21.07 1.03
C ALA A 11 17.32 20.66 0.27
N MET A 12 16.14 21.23 0.53
CA MET A 12 14.94 20.93 -0.27
C MET A 12 13.99 22.13 -0.27
N SER A 13 13.70 22.71 -1.44
CA SER A 13 12.66 23.73 -1.52
C SER A 13 11.28 23.10 -1.26
N PRO A 14 10.30 23.85 -0.74
CA PRO A 14 8.93 23.35 -0.58
C PRO A 14 8.32 22.79 -1.88
N GLU A 15 8.67 23.35 -3.03
CA GLU A 15 8.30 22.83 -4.36
C GLU A 15 8.88 21.43 -4.62
N LEU A 16 10.08 21.14 -4.11
CA LEU A 16 10.76 19.85 -4.25
C LEU A 16 10.15 18.78 -3.33
N ALA A 17 9.66 19.18 -2.16
CA ALA A 17 8.92 18.30 -1.24
C ALA A 17 7.52 18.01 -1.80
N GLU A 18 6.86 19.00 -2.41
CA GLU A 18 5.58 18.80 -3.11
C GLU A 18 5.75 17.95 -4.38
N GLU A 19 6.87 18.08 -5.09
CA GLU A 19 7.23 17.21 -6.20
C GLU A 19 7.50 15.76 -5.72
N PHE A 20 8.20 15.55 -4.59
CA PHE A 20 8.37 14.21 -4.00
C PHE A 20 7.03 13.60 -3.55
N ARG A 21 6.18 14.36 -2.87
CA ARG A 21 4.81 13.92 -2.53
C ARG A 21 3.96 13.61 -3.77
N ALA A 22 4.23 14.28 -4.90
CA ALA A 22 3.54 14.05 -6.16
C ALA A 22 4.17 12.93 -7.00
N LEU A 23 5.38 12.47 -6.66
CA LEU A 23 6.11 11.45 -7.41
C LEU A 23 5.56 10.05 -7.15
N ASP A 24 5.05 9.77 -5.95
CA ASP A 24 4.49 8.46 -5.64
C ASP A 24 3.35 8.46 -4.61
N PRO A 25 2.20 9.11 -4.90
CA PRO A 25 1.04 9.15 -3.99
C PRO A 25 0.42 7.76 -3.74
N ASN A 26 0.86 6.72 -4.44
CA ASN A 26 0.38 5.35 -4.33
C ASN A 26 1.46 4.37 -3.87
N SER A 27 2.65 4.84 -3.47
CA SER A 27 3.66 3.96 -2.88
C SER A 27 2.99 3.28 -1.69
N PRO A 28 2.87 1.95 -1.67
CA PRO A 28 2.20 1.25 -0.57
C PRO A 28 2.92 1.50 0.77
N TRP A 29 4.17 1.94 0.73
CA TRP A 29 5.02 2.26 1.87
C TRP A 29 5.11 3.76 2.21
N GLU A 30 4.54 4.65 1.38
CA GLU A 30 4.29 6.07 1.72
C GLU A 30 2.80 6.35 2.00
N ALA A 31 1.89 5.52 1.47
CA ALA A 31 0.45 5.68 1.63
C ALA A 31 -0.03 5.51 3.09
N SER A 32 0.76 4.82 3.93
CA SER A 32 0.56 4.71 5.39
C SER A 32 1.06 5.93 6.18
N ALA A 33 1.46 7.01 5.52
CA ALA A 33 1.90 8.23 6.20
C ALA A 33 0.98 9.43 5.97
N VAL A 34 0.16 9.45 4.91
CA VAL A 34 -0.58 10.67 4.56
C VAL A 34 -1.91 10.37 3.87
N ARG A 35 -3.01 10.37 4.65
CA ARG A 35 -4.33 10.76 4.15
C ARG A 35 -4.72 12.10 4.78
N GLN A 36 -4.88 13.14 3.96
CA GLN A 36 -5.54 14.36 4.44
C GLN A 36 -7.03 14.08 4.68
N PRO A 37 -7.64 14.68 5.71
CA PRO A 37 -9.09 14.59 5.90
C PRO A 37 -9.78 15.23 4.68
N GLU A 38 -10.56 14.42 3.95
CA GLU A 38 -11.42 14.94 2.88
C GLU A 38 -12.29 16.06 3.47
N MET A 39 -12.08 17.28 2.99
CA MET A 39 -12.97 18.39 3.30
C MET A 39 -14.36 18.06 2.77
N ALA A 40 -15.28 17.80 3.69
CA ALA A 40 -16.69 17.59 3.43
C ALA A 40 -17.24 18.71 2.53
N MET A 41 -17.41 18.42 1.25
CA MET A 41 -18.14 19.27 0.32
C MET A 41 -19.62 19.20 0.66
N SER A 42 -20.07 20.24 1.36
CA SER A 42 -21.46 20.52 1.67
C SER A 42 -22.29 20.67 0.39
N GLY A 43 -23.25 19.76 0.22
CA GLY A 43 -24.64 20.03 -0.20
C GLY A 43 -24.90 20.89 -1.44
N GLY A 44 -25.41 20.26 -2.49
CA GLY A 44 -26.10 20.93 -3.59
C GLY A 44 -27.06 19.98 -4.31
N GLY A 45 -28.27 19.82 -3.76
CA GLY A 45 -29.33 19.01 -4.36
C GLY A 45 -29.84 19.61 -5.68
N SER A 46 -30.16 18.73 -6.63
CA SER A 46 -30.95 19.05 -7.81
C SER A 46 -31.77 17.83 -8.20
N GLU A 47 -33.08 17.96 -8.03
CA GLU A 47 -34.13 17.05 -8.46
C GLU A 47 -34.01 16.71 -9.96
N THR A 48 -34.20 15.44 -10.32
CA THR A 48 -34.60 15.10 -11.69
C THR A 48 -35.81 14.19 -11.72
N SER A 49 -36.78 14.71 -12.42
CA SER A 49 -38.12 14.22 -12.71
C SER A 49 -38.18 12.93 -13.51
N ASN A 50 -39.20 12.18 -13.13
CA ASN A 50 -39.82 11.01 -13.73
C ASN A 50 -40.30 11.28 -15.18
N THR A 51 -39.92 10.44 -16.15
CA THR A 51 -40.74 10.17 -17.36
C THR A 51 -40.47 8.77 -17.91
N ASN A 52 -41.52 7.96 -17.89
CA ASN A 52 -41.73 6.74 -18.68
C ASN A 52 -41.88 7.10 -20.17
N PRO A 53 -41.56 6.20 -21.12
CA PRO A 53 -42.69 5.57 -21.81
C PRO A 53 -42.51 4.08 -22.19
N GLU A 54 -43.68 3.48 -22.33
CA GLU A 54 -44.03 2.17 -22.86
C GLU A 54 -43.43 1.87 -24.25
N ALA A 55 -43.11 0.60 -24.54
CA ALA A 55 -44.01 -0.31 -25.26
C ALA A 55 -43.29 -1.55 -25.83
N SER A 56 -43.80 -2.72 -25.44
CA SER A 56 -43.99 -3.97 -26.21
C SER A 56 -42.84 -4.59 -27.01
N THR A 57 -42.56 -5.88 -26.78
CA THR A 57 -42.91 -6.99 -27.70
C THR A 57 -42.74 -8.36 -27.00
N GLU A 58 -43.57 -9.28 -27.46
CA GLU A 58 -43.94 -10.63 -27.03
C GLU A 58 -42.81 -11.67 -26.95
N GLY A 59 -43.02 -12.73 -26.16
CA GLY A 59 -42.25 -13.98 -26.26
C GLY A 59 -42.54 -14.96 -25.12
N GLY A 60 -43.52 -15.86 -25.33
CA GLY A 60 -43.95 -16.83 -24.33
C GLY A 60 -42.98 -17.99 -24.08
N GLY A 61 -43.08 -18.58 -22.88
CA GLY A 61 -42.41 -19.83 -22.53
C GLY A 61 -43.05 -20.43 -21.28
N ARG A 62 -43.70 -21.58 -21.44
CA ARG A 62 -44.40 -22.36 -20.41
C ARG A 62 -43.43 -23.29 -19.66
N GLY A 63 -43.70 -23.49 -18.37
CA GLY A 63 -43.22 -24.61 -17.53
C GLY A 63 -42.94 -24.11 -16.11
N GLY A 64 -43.47 -24.64 -15.02
CA GLY A 64 -44.24 -25.86 -14.79
C GLY A 64 -43.72 -26.49 -13.48
N GLY A 65 -44.57 -26.53 -12.44
CA GLY A 65 -44.34 -27.25 -11.16
C GLY A 65 -43.31 -26.59 -10.23
N GLY A 66 -43.46 -26.54 -8.92
CA GLY A 66 -44.36 -27.16 -7.95
C GLY A 66 -43.65 -27.10 -6.58
N ASP A 67 -44.41 -27.40 -5.52
CA ASP A 67 -43.98 -27.69 -4.14
C ASP A 67 -43.79 -26.52 -3.15
N ASP A 68 -44.89 -26.19 -2.47
CA ASP A 68 -45.19 -26.54 -1.07
C ASP A 68 -44.02 -26.58 -0.07
N GLY A 69 -44.03 -25.65 0.88
CA GLY A 69 -43.17 -25.69 2.07
C GLY A 69 -43.54 -24.64 3.11
N ALA A 70 -44.32 -25.07 4.11
CA ALA A 70 -44.72 -24.30 5.29
C ALA A 70 -43.55 -23.98 6.26
N PHE A 71 -43.91 -23.40 7.42
CA PHE A 71 -43.10 -22.99 8.59
C PHE A 71 -42.65 -21.51 8.53
N GLY A 72 -42.93 -20.65 9.52
CA GLY A 72 -43.59 -20.81 10.80
C GLY A 72 -43.80 -19.45 11.46
N SER A 73 -44.84 -19.36 12.26
CA SER A 73 -45.20 -18.21 13.10
C SER A 73 -44.32 -18.11 14.35
N GLY A 74 -44.02 -16.88 14.77
CA GLY A 74 -43.51 -16.50 16.10
C GLY A 74 -43.11 -15.04 16.05
N GLY A 75 -43.89 -14.10 16.60
CA GLY A 75 -43.79 -13.65 17.99
C GLY A 75 -42.73 -12.55 18.05
N GLY A 76 -42.96 -11.29 18.41
CA GLY A 76 -43.86 -10.67 19.38
C GLY A 76 -43.05 -9.50 19.97
N GLY A 77 -43.68 -8.39 20.36
CA GLY A 77 -42.98 -7.32 21.07
C GLY A 77 -43.50 -5.92 20.77
N ASP A 78 -44.73 -5.65 21.22
CA ASP A 78 -45.23 -4.30 21.47
C ASP A 78 -44.55 -3.74 22.73
N GLY A 79 -44.23 -2.44 22.73
CA GLY A 79 -43.67 -1.73 23.86
C GLY A 79 -43.88 -0.22 23.70
N ASP A 80 -45.07 0.21 24.10
CA ASP A 80 -45.46 1.60 24.44
C ASP A 80 -44.54 2.13 25.57
N ASP A 81 -44.01 3.35 25.51
CA ASP A 81 -44.60 4.67 25.78
C ASP A 81 -44.61 5.10 27.27
N ASP A 82 -44.37 6.40 27.43
CA ASP A 82 -44.58 7.29 28.58
C ASP A 82 -43.65 7.28 29.82
N GLY A 83 -43.01 8.45 30.03
CA GLY A 83 -42.21 8.80 31.20
C GLY A 83 -41.81 10.27 31.32
N ASP A 84 -42.81 11.15 31.20
CA ASP A 84 -42.99 12.52 31.71
C ASP A 84 -41.99 13.11 32.75
N ASP A 85 -41.67 14.39 32.53
CA ASP A 85 -41.57 15.52 33.47
C ASP A 85 -40.44 15.70 34.52
N GLY A 86 -39.69 16.80 34.35
CA GLY A 86 -39.70 17.83 35.41
C GLY A 86 -38.44 18.69 35.65
N LEU A 87 -38.48 19.91 35.11
CA LEU A 87 -38.20 21.22 35.77
C LEU A 87 -36.77 21.70 36.15
N ASN A 88 -36.41 22.82 35.49
CA ASN A 88 -35.89 24.11 36.00
C ASN A 88 -34.58 24.20 36.81
N GLY A 89 -33.68 25.05 36.31
CA GLY A 89 -32.64 25.71 37.09
C GLY A 89 -31.88 26.78 36.29
N ASP A 90 -32.36 28.02 36.35
CA ASP A 90 -31.63 29.25 35.99
C ASP A 90 -30.32 29.36 36.81
N SER A 91 -29.21 29.69 36.14
CA SER A 91 -28.20 30.57 36.73
C SER A 91 -27.31 31.19 35.64
N ASP A 92 -27.20 32.52 35.75
CA ASP A 92 -26.40 33.44 34.94
C ASP A 92 -24.88 33.28 35.13
N ASP A 93 -24.15 33.77 34.12
CA ASP A 93 -22.81 34.38 34.17
C ASP A 93 -21.62 33.52 34.68
N ILE A 94 -20.67 33.25 33.79
CA ILE A 94 -19.24 33.66 33.89
C ILE A 94 -18.41 33.09 32.70
N GLN A 95 -17.90 34.03 31.89
CA GLN A 95 -16.56 34.06 31.27
C GLN A 95 -16.09 32.91 30.37
N GLY A 96 -16.09 33.20 29.07
CA GLY A 96 -14.93 32.98 28.20
C GLY A 96 -14.47 31.53 28.07
N GLU A 97 -15.24 30.73 27.34
CA GLU A 97 -14.74 29.45 26.85
C GLU A 97 -13.51 29.68 25.97
N PRO A 98 -12.36 29.04 26.25
CA PRO A 98 -11.33 28.89 25.24
C PRO A 98 -11.98 28.08 24.12
N GLN A 99 -11.93 28.61 22.90
CA GLN A 99 -12.28 27.86 21.70
C GLN A 99 -11.41 26.60 21.70
N ASP A 100 -12.03 25.50 22.10
CA ASP A 100 -11.52 24.15 21.96
C ASP A 100 -11.31 23.93 20.47
N ARG A 101 -10.04 24.05 20.06
CA ARG A 101 -9.63 23.81 18.69
C ARG A 101 -9.64 22.32 18.56
N GLY A 102 -10.70 21.80 17.93
CA GLY A 102 -10.95 20.39 17.70
C GLY A 102 -9.67 19.57 17.63
N ASP A 103 -9.41 18.84 18.71
CA ASP A 103 -8.55 17.68 18.71
C ASP A 103 -9.21 16.68 17.77
N GLY A 104 -8.83 16.75 16.49
CA GLY A 104 -9.22 15.74 15.51
C GLY A 104 -8.80 14.38 16.04
N ASP A 105 -9.72 13.41 15.99
CA ASP A 105 -9.61 12.06 16.55
C ASP A 105 -8.45 11.25 15.93
N ALA A 106 -7.20 11.65 16.22
CA ALA A 106 -5.99 10.93 15.84
C ALA A 106 -5.95 9.51 16.44
N GLU A 107 -6.86 9.19 17.37
CA GLU A 107 -7.09 7.84 17.88
C GLU A 107 -7.82 6.92 16.89
N THR A 108 -8.34 7.43 15.77
CA THR A 108 -9.04 6.62 14.75
C THR A 108 -8.23 6.37 13.48
N ASP A 109 -7.03 6.95 13.37
CA ASP A 109 -6.15 6.75 12.24
C ASP A 109 -5.63 5.29 12.23
N PRO A 110 -5.93 4.50 11.18
CA PRO A 110 -5.44 3.13 11.07
C PRO A 110 -3.93 3.01 11.22
N ASP A 111 -3.14 3.97 10.77
CA ASP A 111 -1.67 3.90 10.86
C ASP A 111 -1.19 4.09 12.30
N VAL A 112 -1.84 5.00 13.05
CA VAL A 112 -1.58 5.18 14.49
C VAL A 112 -2.02 3.95 15.27
N LEU A 113 -3.20 3.39 14.96
CA LEU A 113 -3.71 2.19 15.60
C LEU A 113 -2.82 0.97 15.32
N ASN A 114 -2.35 0.85 14.08
CA ASN A 114 -1.44 -0.19 13.64
C ASN A 114 -0.02 0.02 14.17
N SER A 115 0.39 1.20 14.62
CA SER A 115 1.75 1.35 15.20
C SER A 115 1.92 0.65 16.56
N ARG A 116 0.84 0.26 17.22
CA ARG A 116 0.85 -0.25 18.61
C ARG A 116 0.80 -1.78 18.65
N PRO A 117 1.42 -2.43 19.65
CA PRO A 117 1.21 -3.85 19.90
C PRO A 117 -0.27 -4.12 20.18
N GLY A 118 -0.79 -5.20 19.59
CA GLY A 118 -2.20 -5.58 19.71
C GLY A 118 -2.54 -6.80 18.87
N ASP A 119 -3.68 -7.40 19.15
CA ASP A 119 -4.26 -8.45 18.32
C ASP A 119 -4.87 -7.82 17.06
N GLY A 120 -4.72 -8.47 15.92
CA GLY A 120 -5.25 -7.99 14.65
C GLY A 120 -4.55 -6.76 14.07
N TYR A 121 -5.21 -6.12 13.10
CA TYR A 121 -4.81 -4.85 12.49
C TYR A 121 -6.00 -4.14 11.86
N TYR A 122 -5.85 -2.85 11.56
CA TYR A 122 -6.85 -2.03 10.89
C TYR A 122 -6.48 -1.88 9.41
N LEU A 123 -7.44 -2.15 8.53
CA LEU A 123 -7.32 -1.85 7.10
C LEU A 123 -7.35 -0.34 6.88
N ALA A 124 -6.91 0.09 5.69
CA ALA A 124 -7.02 1.50 5.29
C ALA A 124 -8.47 2.01 5.18
N SER A 125 -9.46 1.11 5.22
CA SER A 125 -10.90 1.43 5.35
C SER A 125 -11.33 1.76 6.79
N GLY A 126 -10.47 1.52 7.78
CA GLY A 126 -10.78 1.57 9.21
C GLY A 126 -11.41 0.28 9.75
N GLU A 127 -11.61 -0.74 8.92
CA GLU A 127 -12.10 -2.05 9.36
C GLU A 127 -11.03 -2.78 10.16
N PHE A 128 -11.41 -3.31 11.32
CA PHE A 128 -10.54 -4.15 12.14
C PHE A 128 -10.59 -5.60 11.67
N VAL A 129 -9.42 -6.20 11.49
CA VAL A 129 -9.24 -7.60 11.10
C VAL A 129 -8.58 -8.33 12.26
N ASP A 130 -9.31 -9.26 12.87
CA ASP A 130 -8.86 -10.07 14.02
C ASP A 130 -8.02 -11.28 13.57
N VAL A 131 -6.92 -11.01 12.85
CA VAL A 131 -5.95 -12.03 12.44
C VAL A 131 -4.53 -11.55 12.72
N GLY A 132 -3.70 -12.44 13.25
CA GLY A 132 -2.33 -12.11 13.65
C GLY A 132 -2.26 -11.16 14.85
N HIS A 133 -1.06 -10.63 15.10
CA HIS A 133 -0.80 -9.62 16.13
C HIS A 133 0.47 -8.84 15.82
N ARG A 134 0.61 -7.64 16.39
CA ARG A 134 1.89 -6.91 16.42
C ARG A 134 2.68 -7.19 17.69
N ASP A 135 3.97 -7.43 17.53
CA ASP A 135 4.86 -7.64 18.66
C ASP A 135 5.43 -6.33 19.22
N ILE A 136 6.31 -6.43 20.22
CA ILE A 136 6.86 -5.25 20.90
C ILE A 136 7.77 -4.39 19.99
N SER A 137 8.24 -4.95 18.87
CA SER A 137 9.05 -4.25 17.88
C SER A 137 8.21 -3.61 16.78
N GLY A 138 6.89 -3.77 16.83
CA GLY A 138 5.97 -3.26 15.82
C GLY A 138 5.89 -4.11 14.55
N SER A 139 6.67 -5.20 14.44
CA SER A 139 6.49 -6.19 13.38
C SER A 139 5.13 -6.88 13.53
N TYR A 140 4.47 -7.16 12.40
CA TYR A 140 3.25 -7.96 12.37
C TYR A 140 3.60 -9.44 12.27
N ILE A 141 2.87 -10.28 13.01
CA ILE A 141 3.01 -11.73 13.04
C ILE A 141 1.66 -12.32 12.68
N ASP A 142 1.57 -13.04 11.56
CA ASP A 142 0.33 -13.69 11.16
C ASP A 142 -0.02 -14.92 12.02
N GLU A 143 -1.18 -15.53 11.76
CA GLU A 143 -1.65 -16.72 12.48
C GLU A 143 -0.75 -17.96 12.34
N LEU A 144 0.13 -17.97 11.33
CA LEU A 144 1.08 -19.04 11.05
C LEU A 144 2.46 -18.77 11.64
N GLY A 145 2.66 -17.60 12.25
CA GLY A 145 3.93 -17.18 12.82
C GLY A 145 4.89 -16.55 11.81
N ASN A 146 4.44 -16.19 10.60
CA ASN A 146 5.25 -15.42 9.67
C ASN A 146 5.35 -13.98 10.15
N ARG A 147 6.56 -13.44 10.17
CA ARG A 147 6.86 -12.08 10.59
C ARG A 147 6.96 -11.15 9.37
N PHE A 148 6.30 -10.00 9.44
CA PHE A 148 6.29 -8.96 8.44
C PHE A 148 6.73 -7.61 9.05
N ILE A 149 7.42 -6.79 8.25
CA ILE A 149 7.87 -5.45 8.68
C ILE A 149 6.70 -4.46 8.86
N ASP A 150 5.53 -4.79 8.32
CA ASP A 150 4.30 -4.02 8.47
C ASP A 150 3.06 -4.95 8.37
N VAL A 151 1.86 -4.40 8.54
CA VAL A 151 0.62 -5.16 8.34
C VAL A 151 0.30 -5.34 6.85
N PRO A 152 -0.36 -6.44 6.48
CA PRO A 152 -0.91 -6.60 5.13
C PRO A 152 -1.88 -5.48 4.76
N GLN A 153 -1.92 -5.08 3.49
CA GLN A 153 -2.92 -4.15 2.97
C GLN A 153 -4.33 -4.76 2.94
N SER A 154 -4.42 -6.07 2.71
CA SER A 154 -5.66 -6.85 2.75
C SER A 154 -5.39 -8.30 3.10
N THR A 155 -6.45 -9.01 3.52
CA THR A 155 -6.41 -10.46 3.71
C THR A 155 -6.16 -11.21 2.40
N GLU A 156 -6.66 -10.69 1.28
CA GLU A 156 -6.49 -11.30 -0.04
C GLU A 156 -5.04 -11.22 -0.51
N ALA A 157 -4.38 -10.07 -0.32
CA ALA A 157 -2.95 -9.95 -0.55
C ALA A 157 -2.15 -10.92 0.35
N ALA A 158 -2.52 -11.04 1.64
CA ALA A 158 -1.86 -11.97 2.55
C ALA A 158 -1.99 -13.44 2.12
N ASP A 159 -3.15 -13.84 1.61
CA ASP A 159 -3.39 -15.20 1.10
C ASP A 159 -2.59 -15.46 -0.19
N ILE A 160 -2.54 -14.50 -1.12
CA ILE A 160 -1.74 -14.62 -2.35
C ILE A 160 -0.25 -14.70 -2.02
N TYR A 161 0.26 -13.82 -1.15
CA TYR A 161 1.67 -13.84 -0.76
C TYR A 161 2.07 -15.19 -0.15
N ARG A 162 1.24 -15.74 0.74
CA ARG A 162 1.46 -17.06 1.34
C ARG A 162 1.49 -18.16 0.29
N ARG A 163 0.50 -18.17 -0.62
CA ARG A 163 0.42 -19.15 -1.72
C ARG A 163 1.67 -19.10 -2.60
N VAL A 164 2.15 -17.91 -2.96
CA VAL A 164 3.36 -17.73 -3.78
C VAL A 164 4.61 -18.17 -3.01
N ALA A 165 4.74 -17.77 -1.74
CA ALA A 165 5.86 -18.15 -0.88
C ALA A 165 6.00 -19.67 -0.69
N GLU A 166 4.90 -20.41 -0.74
CA GLU A 166 4.87 -21.87 -0.56
C GLU A 166 4.92 -22.65 -1.88
N SER A 167 4.66 -22.00 -3.02
CA SER A 167 4.59 -22.66 -4.34
C SER A 167 5.80 -22.34 -5.21
N PRO A 168 6.76 -23.27 -5.39
CA PRO A 168 7.82 -23.09 -6.39
C PRO A 168 7.30 -23.12 -7.83
N GLU A 169 6.13 -23.74 -8.08
CA GLU A 169 5.50 -23.75 -9.42
C GLU A 169 5.01 -22.36 -9.84
N SER A 170 4.82 -21.45 -8.88
CA SER A 170 4.38 -20.08 -9.13
C SER A 170 5.26 -19.35 -10.16
N THR A 171 6.58 -19.40 -10.01
CA THR A 171 7.51 -18.76 -10.96
C THR A 171 7.56 -19.48 -12.29
N HIS A 172 7.32 -20.80 -12.32
CA HIS A 172 7.20 -21.56 -13.57
C HIS A 172 5.95 -21.17 -14.36
N ASP A 173 4.83 -20.92 -13.67
CA ASP A 173 3.59 -20.45 -14.29
C ASP A 173 3.74 -19.03 -14.83
N VAL A 174 4.29 -18.11 -14.04
CA VAL A 174 4.62 -16.75 -14.50
C VAL A 174 5.59 -16.79 -15.68
N HIS A 175 6.66 -17.57 -15.62
CA HIS A 175 7.63 -17.74 -16.71
C HIS A 175 6.94 -18.20 -18.00
N ARG A 176 6.10 -19.24 -17.91
CA ARG A 176 5.39 -19.80 -19.07
C ARG A 176 4.43 -18.79 -19.70
N ASN A 177 3.78 -17.97 -18.89
CA ASN A 177 2.75 -17.05 -19.35
C ASN A 177 3.29 -15.70 -19.82
N THR A 178 4.38 -15.21 -19.23
CA THR A 178 4.97 -13.88 -19.54
C THR A 178 6.19 -13.97 -20.44
N GLY A 179 6.88 -15.11 -20.44
CA GLY A 179 8.18 -15.26 -21.09
C GLY A 179 9.36 -14.65 -20.32
N TYR A 180 9.15 -14.09 -19.13
CA TYR A 180 10.23 -13.56 -18.30
C TYR A 180 11.19 -14.66 -17.84
N ASP A 181 12.47 -14.33 -17.72
CA ASP A 181 13.51 -15.27 -17.31
C ASP A 181 13.21 -15.90 -15.95
N LEU A 182 13.28 -17.23 -15.88
CA LEU A 182 12.94 -17.98 -14.67
C LEU A 182 13.91 -17.70 -13.52
N GLY A 183 15.18 -17.43 -13.80
CA GLY A 183 16.18 -17.06 -12.80
C GLY A 183 15.83 -15.74 -12.13
N ILE A 184 15.43 -14.75 -12.93
CA ILE A 184 14.95 -13.44 -12.44
C ILE A 184 13.70 -13.59 -11.59
N LEU A 185 12.72 -14.36 -12.05
CA LEU A 185 11.48 -14.59 -11.31
C LEU A 185 11.73 -15.31 -9.97
N ASN A 186 12.65 -16.28 -9.94
CA ASN A 186 13.02 -16.96 -8.70
C ASN A 186 13.71 -16.02 -7.70
N GLN A 187 14.58 -15.12 -8.19
CA GLN A 187 15.23 -14.10 -7.37
C GLN A 187 14.21 -13.15 -6.74
N ILE A 188 13.28 -12.63 -7.55
CA ILE A 188 12.22 -11.74 -7.09
C ILE A 188 11.30 -12.47 -6.11
N ARG A 189 10.95 -13.73 -6.38
CA ARG A 189 10.09 -14.51 -5.48
C ARG A 189 10.72 -14.68 -4.10
N GLU A 190 12.00 -15.02 -4.06
CA GLU A 190 12.76 -15.13 -2.82
C GLU A 190 12.75 -13.78 -2.08
N HIS A 191 13.06 -12.68 -2.77
CA HIS A 191 13.14 -11.33 -2.21
C HIS A 191 11.82 -10.82 -1.62
N LEU A 192 10.72 -10.92 -2.38
CA LEU A 192 9.41 -10.38 -2.01
C LEU A 192 8.65 -11.25 -1.01
N PHE A 193 8.63 -12.56 -1.21
CA PHE A 193 7.66 -13.43 -0.53
C PHE A 193 8.28 -14.32 0.56
N GLN A 194 9.59 -14.57 0.52
CA GLN A 194 10.20 -15.60 1.37
C GLN A 194 11.24 -15.05 2.35
N ARG A 195 12.11 -14.17 1.87
CA ARG A 195 13.24 -13.63 2.61
C ARG A 195 12.76 -12.72 3.73
N GLU A 196 13.27 -12.97 4.94
CA GLU A 196 13.22 -11.98 6.02
C GLU A 196 14.35 -10.98 5.83
N HIS A 197 14.00 -9.72 5.88
CA HIS A 197 14.92 -8.58 5.85
C HIS A 197 15.16 -8.11 7.27
N VAL A 198 16.36 -7.58 7.51
CA VAL A 198 16.78 -7.09 8.82
C VAL A 198 17.00 -5.60 8.78
N GLU A 199 16.76 -4.95 9.92
CA GLU A 199 16.99 -3.53 10.14
C GLU A 199 16.26 -2.62 9.12
N VAL A 200 15.08 -3.01 8.64
CA VAL A 200 14.33 -2.25 7.63
C VAL A 200 13.71 -0.99 8.26
N PRO A 201 14.10 0.23 7.86
CA PRO A 201 13.51 1.46 8.38
C PRO A 201 12.07 1.62 7.87
N GLY A 202 11.10 1.70 8.78
CA GLY A 202 9.69 1.89 8.47
C GLY A 202 9.09 3.18 9.05
N PRO A 203 7.93 3.61 8.54
CA PRO A 203 7.19 4.74 9.09
C PRO A 203 6.77 4.49 10.56
N PRO A 204 6.47 5.55 11.33
CA PRO A 204 6.45 6.96 10.92
C PRO A 204 7.79 7.70 11.12
N ILE A 205 8.75 7.13 11.84
CA ILE A 205 9.98 7.84 12.25
C ILE A 205 11.27 7.11 11.86
N GLY A 206 11.18 6.10 10.99
CA GLY A 206 12.33 5.27 10.59
C GLY A 206 12.73 4.23 11.63
N GLU A 207 11.78 3.75 12.43
CA GLU A 207 12.02 2.62 13.32
C GLU A 207 12.40 1.39 12.50
N VAL A 208 13.46 0.71 12.91
CA VAL A 208 13.95 -0.47 12.22
C VAL A 208 13.17 -1.70 12.65
N ARG A 209 12.77 -2.52 11.67
CA ARG A 209 12.02 -3.75 11.88
C ARG A 209 12.65 -4.89 11.10
N ASP A 210 12.48 -6.09 11.65
CA ASP A 210 12.87 -7.33 10.98
C ASP A 210 11.60 -8.06 10.50
N GLY A 211 11.70 -8.74 9.36
CA GLY A 211 10.61 -9.53 8.80
C GLY A 211 10.58 -9.54 7.28
N ARG A 212 9.60 -10.24 6.71
CA ARG A 212 9.29 -10.17 5.28
C ARG A 212 8.64 -8.82 4.94
N PHE A 213 8.66 -8.44 3.67
CA PHE A 213 7.81 -7.34 3.20
C PHE A 213 6.34 -7.70 3.40
N ALA A 214 5.57 -6.76 3.97
CA ALA A 214 4.15 -6.95 4.18
C ALA A 214 3.41 -7.13 2.83
N PRO A 215 2.33 -7.94 2.78
CA PRO A 215 1.55 -8.13 1.57
C PRO A 215 0.90 -6.83 1.06
N VAL A 216 1.06 -6.57 -0.23
CA VAL A 216 0.56 -5.38 -0.92
C VAL A 216 -0.39 -5.79 -2.05
N ASP A 217 -1.53 -5.09 -2.18
CA ASP A 217 -2.63 -5.50 -3.06
C ASP A 217 -2.24 -5.54 -4.54
N HIS A 218 -1.55 -4.52 -5.03
CA HIS A 218 -1.20 -4.46 -6.45
C HIS A 218 -0.13 -5.49 -6.84
N VAL A 219 0.83 -5.78 -5.95
CA VAL A 219 1.83 -6.84 -6.16
C VAL A 219 1.13 -8.20 -6.23
N ALA A 220 0.22 -8.46 -5.30
CA ALA A 220 -0.59 -9.68 -5.27
C ALA A 220 -1.42 -9.84 -6.56
N LEU A 221 -2.13 -8.77 -6.96
CA LEU A 221 -2.93 -8.74 -8.19
C LEU A 221 -2.08 -9.03 -9.43
N TYR A 222 -0.96 -8.33 -9.61
CA TYR A 222 -0.13 -8.49 -10.80
C TYR A 222 0.48 -9.88 -10.88
N TRP A 223 0.92 -10.42 -9.74
CA TRP A 223 1.47 -11.77 -9.69
C TRP A 223 0.42 -12.83 -10.02
N GLU A 224 -0.79 -12.70 -9.48
CA GLU A 224 -1.90 -13.62 -9.77
C GLU A 224 -2.32 -13.58 -11.24
N LEU A 225 -2.46 -12.38 -11.84
CA LEU A 225 -2.73 -12.23 -13.27
C LEU A 225 -1.62 -12.87 -14.12
N ALA A 226 -0.37 -12.78 -13.69
CA ALA A 226 0.76 -13.37 -14.39
C ALA A 226 0.77 -14.91 -14.27
N GLU A 227 0.43 -15.46 -13.11
CA GLU A 227 0.29 -16.91 -12.90
C GLU A 227 -0.89 -17.51 -13.67
N SER A 228 -2.02 -16.81 -13.75
CA SER A 228 -3.18 -17.28 -14.53
C SER A 228 -2.97 -17.11 -16.04
N GLY A 229 -2.12 -16.15 -16.43
CA GLY A 229 -1.88 -15.75 -17.81
C GLY A 229 -2.82 -14.64 -18.30
N ASP A 230 -3.74 -14.20 -17.44
CA ASP A 230 -4.66 -13.09 -17.71
C ASP A 230 -3.94 -11.75 -17.86
N ILE A 231 -2.70 -11.63 -17.39
CA ILE A 231 -1.83 -10.47 -17.62
C ILE A 231 -1.63 -10.16 -19.12
N ASN A 232 -1.81 -11.15 -20.00
CA ASN A 232 -1.68 -10.99 -21.44
C ASN A 232 -2.97 -10.53 -22.13
N LEU A 233 -4.09 -10.44 -21.40
CA LEU A 233 -5.34 -9.96 -21.94
C LEU A 233 -5.23 -8.47 -22.26
N ARG A 234 -5.95 -8.04 -23.30
CA ARG A 234 -5.85 -6.67 -23.82
C ARG A 234 -6.29 -5.64 -22.79
N GLU A 235 -7.31 -5.97 -22.02
CA GLU A 235 -7.84 -5.18 -20.92
C GLU A 235 -6.83 -4.98 -19.79
N ASN A 236 -5.87 -5.89 -19.62
CA ASN A 236 -4.86 -5.88 -18.56
C ASN A 236 -3.51 -5.33 -19.02
N ARG A 237 -3.49 -4.54 -20.11
CA ARG A 237 -2.24 -4.02 -20.67
C ARG A 237 -1.50 -3.10 -19.69
N SER A 238 -2.23 -2.27 -18.95
CA SER A 238 -1.64 -1.35 -17.98
C SER A 238 -0.97 -2.12 -16.83
N GLU A 239 -1.61 -3.19 -16.38
CA GLU A 239 -1.14 -4.13 -15.36
C GLU A 239 0.08 -4.89 -15.87
N ALA A 240 0.10 -5.31 -17.13
CA ALA A 240 1.28 -5.95 -17.73
C ALA A 240 2.50 -5.02 -17.76
N GLU A 241 2.30 -3.75 -18.12
CA GLU A 241 3.36 -2.73 -18.12
C GLU A 241 3.81 -2.40 -16.68
N ALA A 242 2.87 -2.31 -15.73
CA ALA A 242 3.17 -2.11 -14.31
C ALA A 242 3.91 -3.30 -13.69
N PHE A 243 3.47 -4.53 -13.97
CA PHE A 243 4.14 -5.76 -13.53
C PHE A 243 5.55 -5.83 -14.09
N ARG A 244 5.75 -5.48 -15.36
CA ARG A 244 7.09 -5.42 -15.94
C ARG A 244 7.98 -4.44 -15.18
N ARG A 245 7.50 -3.23 -14.87
CA ARG A 245 8.27 -2.24 -14.09
C ARG A 245 8.57 -2.72 -12.68
N LEU A 246 7.60 -3.34 -12.01
CA LEU A 246 7.77 -3.99 -10.71
C LEU A 246 8.88 -5.06 -10.79
N MET A 247 8.87 -5.96 -11.79
CA MET A 247 9.93 -6.98 -11.90
C MET A 247 11.32 -6.37 -12.09
N VAL A 248 11.43 -5.25 -12.83
CA VAL A 248 12.69 -4.53 -12.95
C VAL A 248 13.13 -3.91 -11.61
N HIS A 249 12.20 -3.25 -10.90
CA HIS A 249 12.43 -2.64 -9.61
C HIS A 249 12.95 -3.67 -8.60
N GLU A 250 12.16 -4.73 -8.40
CA GLU A 250 12.40 -5.76 -7.38
C GLU A 250 13.68 -6.56 -7.64
N TYR A 251 13.96 -6.86 -8.91
CA TYR A 251 15.20 -7.55 -9.23
C TYR A 251 16.40 -6.67 -8.90
N VAL A 252 16.41 -5.40 -9.34
CA VAL A 252 17.54 -4.49 -9.06
C VAL A 252 17.69 -4.27 -7.56
N GLU A 253 16.60 -4.01 -6.84
CA GLU A 253 16.61 -3.82 -5.38
C GLU A 253 17.21 -5.05 -4.68
N SER A 254 16.72 -6.25 -5.01
CA SER A 254 17.19 -7.49 -4.39
C SER A 254 18.71 -7.71 -4.57
N ARG A 255 19.25 -7.35 -5.75
CA ARG A 255 20.67 -7.52 -6.08
C ARG A 255 21.54 -6.47 -5.38
N LEU A 256 21.04 -5.25 -5.22
CA LEU A 256 21.69 -4.22 -4.42
C LEU A 256 21.74 -4.62 -2.94
N MET A 257 20.63 -5.16 -2.41
CA MET A 257 20.59 -5.66 -1.02
C MET A 257 21.53 -6.84 -0.79
N GLU A 258 21.63 -7.77 -1.75
CA GLU A 258 22.63 -8.85 -1.71
C GLU A 258 24.07 -8.34 -1.75
N ALA A 259 24.30 -7.19 -2.38
CA ALA A 259 25.59 -6.51 -2.39
C ALA A 259 25.87 -5.71 -1.10
N GLY A 260 24.94 -5.70 -0.14
CA GLY A 260 25.08 -5.04 1.16
C GLY A 260 24.55 -3.60 1.21
N VAL A 261 23.85 -3.13 0.19
CA VAL A 261 23.13 -1.85 0.24
C VAL A 261 21.89 -2.03 1.12
N PRO A 262 21.66 -1.23 2.17
CA PRO A 262 20.46 -1.36 2.99
C PRO A 262 19.20 -1.08 2.16
N TYR A 263 18.04 -1.61 2.56
CA TYR A 263 16.77 -1.39 1.85
C TYR A 263 16.45 0.11 1.67
N ARG A 264 16.52 0.86 2.77
CA ARG A 264 16.44 2.33 2.84
C ARG A 264 17.62 2.85 3.67
N ALA A 265 17.96 4.13 3.52
CA ALA A 265 18.92 4.74 4.41
C ALA A 265 18.35 4.90 5.83
N HIS A 266 19.23 4.75 6.82
CA HIS A 266 18.88 5.00 8.22
C HIS A 266 19.07 6.48 8.57
N GLY A 267 18.22 6.98 9.47
CA GLY A 267 18.32 8.32 10.02
C GLY A 267 16.95 8.95 10.19
N SER A 268 16.62 9.40 11.41
CA SER A 268 15.33 10.06 11.67
C SER A 268 15.18 11.38 10.91
N GLU A 269 16.29 11.98 10.47
CA GLU A 269 16.30 13.19 9.65
C GLU A 269 15.79 12.98 8.22
N LEU A 270 15.72 11.72 7.77
CA LEU A 270 15.14 11.35 6.48
C LEU A 270 13.62 11.20 6.55
N TRP A 271 13.02 11.40 7.72
CA TRP A 271 11.59 11.26 7.95
C TRP A 271 11.01 12.59 8.43
N ASP A 272 9.95 13.06 7.77
CA ASP A 272 9.19 14.25 8.17
C ASP A 272 7.69 13.95 8.04
N ASP A 273 6.98 14.03 9.17
CA ASP A 273 5.56 13.67 9.29
C ASP A 273 5.21 12.32 8.63
N GLY A 274 6.00 11.28 8.90
CA GLY A 274 5.78 9.92 8.37
C GLY A 274 6.31 9.70 6.95
N VAL A 275 6.66 10.77 6.22
CA VAL A 275 7.13 10.70 4.84
C VAL A 275 8.65 10.58 4.81
N TYR A 276 9.15 9.67 3.97
CA TYR A 276 10.58 9.41 3.80
C TYR A 276 11.16 10.24 2.64
N PHE A 277 12.29 10.90 2.86
CA PHE A 277 12.93 11.81 1.91
C PHE A 277 14.39 11.39 1.66
N PRO A 278 14.65 10.43 0.75
CA PRO A 278 16.00 10.02 0.42
C PRO A 278 16.75 11.11 -0.34
N SER A 279 18.08 11.02 -0.32
CA SER A 279 18.98 11.91 -1.06
C SER A 279 20.06 11.11 -1.79
N PRO A 280 20.78 11.73 -2.77
CA PRO A 280 21.89 11.06 -3.44
C PRO A 280 22.99 10.56 -2.48
N GLU A 281 23.14 11.19 -1.32
CA GLU A 281 24.11 10.82 -0.27
C GLU A 281 23.53 9.89 0.80
N GLN A 282 22.21 9.88 0.99
CA GLN A 282 21.50 9.06 1.96
C GLN A 282 20.35 8.33 1.25
N HIS A 283 20.64 7.15 0.72
CA HIS A 283 19.72 6.29 -0.02
C HIS A 283 19.94 4.82 0.35
N GLY A 284 18.91 4.01 0.14
CA GLY A 284 19.00 2.55 0.12
C GLY A 284 18.79 1.97 -1.28
N ALA A 285 18.72 0.65 -1.34
CA ALA A 285 18.48 -0.13 -2.55
C ALA A 285 17.15 0.23 -3.21
N HIS A 286 16.10 0.45 -2.42
CA HIS A 286 14.78 0.84 -2.89
C HIS A 286 14.82 2.17 -3.65
N ASP A 287 15.53 3.14 -3.07
CA ASP A 287 15.57 4.54 -3.52
C ASP A 287 16.30 4.73 -4.85
N ILE A 288 17.23 3.83 -5.16
CA ILE A 288 18.06 3.88 -6.38
C ILE A 288 17.72 2.78 -7.38
N SER A 289 16.71 1.95 -7.10
CA SER A 289 16.17 1.01 -8.09
C SER A 289 15.33 1.76 -9.13
N PRO A 290 15.15 1.22 -10.35
CA PRO A 290 14.25 1.82 -11.32
C PRO A 290 12.83 1.93 -10.74
N HIS A 291 12.17 3.06 -10.94
CA HIS A 291 10.87 3.33 -10.33
C HIS A 291 9.78 2.44 -10.92
N GLU A 292 8.97 1.83 -10.07
CA GLU A 292 7.94 0.87 -10.48
C GLU A 292 6.63 1.52 -10.94
N HIS A 293 6.20 2.62 -10.29
CA HIS A 293 4.95 3.29 -10.61
C HIS A 293 5.05 4.34 -11.74
N LEU A 294 6.22 4.92 -11.99
CA LEU A 294 6.40 5.95 -13.03
C LEU A 294 6.64 5.31 -14.40
N GLU A 295 6.03 5.88 -15.44
CA GLU A 295 6.35 5.51 -16.84
C GLU A 295 7.82 5.74 -17.17
N ASP A 296 8.41 6.79 -16.59
CA ASP A 296 9.82 7.11 -16.67
C ASP A 296 10.57 6.54 -15.46
N SER A 297 10.84 5.23 -15.49
CA SER A 297 11.49 4.49 -14.40
C SER A 297 12.86 5.02 -13.98
N PHE A 298 13.53 5.84 -14.81
CA PHE A 298 14.86 6.38 -14.52
C PHE A 298 14.86 7.86 -14.12
N ARG A 299 13.69 8.44 -13.82
CA ARG A 299 13.58 9.85 -13.38
C ARG A 299 14.47 10.18 -12.19
N VAL A 300 14.50 9.31 -11.18
CA VAL A 300 15.33 9.49 -9.98
C VAL A 300 16.83 9.42 -10.34
N TRP A 301 17.22 8.54 -11.26
CA TRP A 301 18.61 8.37 -11.66
C TRP A 301 19.22 9.63 -12.24
N ARG A 302 18.49 10.33 -13.13
CA ARG A 302 18.95 11.62 -13.68
C ARG A 302 19.19 12.67 -12.59
N ARG A 303 18.32 12.69 -11.58
CA ARG A 303 18.45 13.59 -10.43
C ARG A 303 19.66 13.24 -9.58
N TYR A 304 19.93 11.96 -9.38
CA TYR A 304 21.04 11.48 -8.54
C TYR A 304 22.37 11.40 -9.31
N GLY A 305 22.34 11.62 -10.64
CA GLY A 305 23.52 11.47 -11.49
C GLY A 305 23.93 10.01 -11.72
N ILE A 306 22.99 9.08 -11.58
CA ILE A 306 23.16 7.69 -12.02
C ILE A 306 22.95 7.67 -13.55
N THR A 307 23.88 7.06 -14.27
CA THR A 307 23.80 6.94 -15.73
C THR A 307 22.61 6.06 -16.10
N GLU A 308 21.80 6.46 -17.08
CA GLU A 308 20.74 5.58 -17.60
C GLU A 308 21.32 4.48 -18.50
N PRO A 309 20.66 3.31 -18.61
CA PRO A 309 21.02 2.31 -19.59
C PRO A 309 20.99 2.90 -21.01
N ASP A 310 22.07 2.70 -21.77
CA ASP A 310 22.13 3.04 -23.20
C ASP A 310 21.64 1.88 -24.09
N PHE A 311 21.02 0.88 -23.47
CA PHE A 311 20.44 -0.30 -24.08
C PHE A 311 18.97 -0.46 -23.69
N GLU A 312 18.24 -1.22 -24.49
CA GLU A 312 16.87 -1.62 -24.17
C GLU A 312 16.89 -2.79 -23.19
N ILE A 313 16.11 -2.69 -22.10
CA ILE A 313 15.87 -3.85 -21.22
C ILE A 313 15.10 -4.90 -22.02
N ALA A 314 15.64 -6.12 -22.09
CA ALA A 314 15.09 -7.23 -22.86
C ALA A 314 13.63 -7.50 -22.46
N ALA A 315 12.83 -7.97 -23.44
CA ALA A 315 11.42 -8.29 -23.20
C ALA A 315 11.24 -9.44 -22.19
N ASP A 316 12.18 -10.39 -22.14
CA ASP A 316 12.25 -11.48 -21.17
C ASP A 316 13.00 -11.10 -19.88
N LEU A 317 13.42 -9.84 -19.75
CA LEU A 317 14.20 -9.30 -18.63
C LEU A 317 15.62 -9.88 -18.48
N SER A 318 16.08 -10.78 -19.36
CA SER A 318 17.33 -11.54 -19.18
C SER A 318 18.63 -10.72 -19.04
N ASN A 319 18.59 -9.41 -19.32
CA ASN A 319 19.72 -8.49 -19.17
C ASN A 319 19.63 -7.56 -17.95
N LEU A 320 18.83 -7.87 -16.93
CA LEU A 320 18.73 -7.01 -15.74
C LEU A 320 20.01 -6.91 -14.90
N ASP A 321 20.92 -7.89 -14.97
CA ASP A 321 22.25 -7.74 -14.35
C ASP A 321 23.04 -6.55 -14.96
N ASP A 322 22.83 -6.21 -16.24
CA ASP A 322 23.48 -5.03 -16.85
C ASP A 322 22.95 -3.72 -16.25
N VAL A 323 21.69 -3.70 -15.80
CA VAL A 323 21.07 -2.56 -15.09
C VAL A 323 21.67 -2.44 -13.68
N VAL A 324 21.80 -3.56 -12.97
CA VAL A 324 22.48 -3.62 -11.65
C VAL A 324 23.92 -3.11 -11.76
N ASP A 325 24.65 -3.53 -12.79
CA ASP A 325 26.03 -3.10 -13.05
C ASP A 325 26.18 -1.59 -13.28
N ILE A 326 25.12 -0.91 -13.72
CA ILE A 326 25.11 0.54 -13.85
C ILE A 326 24.94 1.18 -12.46
N VAL A 327 23.95 0.74 -11.68
CA VAL A 327 23.69 1.27 -10.34
C VAL A 327 24.88 1.05 -9.42
N MET A 328 25.52 -0.12 -9.48
CA MET A 328 26.70 -0.44 -8.67
C MET A 328 27.93 0.46 -8.96
N LYS A 329 27.93 1.19 -10.08
CA LYS A 329 28.97 2.19 -10.41
C LYS A 329 28.62 3.58 -9.88
N PHE A 330 27.42 3.77 -9.31
CA PHE A 330 27.01 5.02 -8.69
C PHE A 330 27.97 5.40 -7.58
N LYS A 331 28.49 6.62 -7.63
CA LYS A 331 29.50 7.09 -6.67
C LYS A 331 28.93 7.27 -5.26
N GLY A 332 27.61 7.43 -5.12
CA GLY A 332 26.94 7.54 -3.84
C GLY A 332 26.94 6.24 -3.01
N LEU A 333 27.25 5.10 -3.62
CA LEU A 333 27.36 3.81 -2.92
C LEU A 333 28.65 3.63 -2.08
N LYS A 334 29.56 4.62 -2.09
CA LYS A 334 30.91 4.53 -1.47
C LYS A 334 31.10 5.47 -0.30
#